data_AF-A0A966Y519-F1
#
_entry.id   AF-A0A966Y519-F1
#
_cell.length_a   1.000
_cell.length_b   1.000
_cell.length_c   1.000
_cell.angle_alpha   90.00
_cell.angle_beta   90.00
_cell.angle_gamma   90.00
#
_symmetry.space_group_name_H-M   'P 1'
#
loop_
_entity.id
_entity.type
_entity.pdbx_description
1 polymer ?
#
loop_
_entity_poly.entity_id
_entity_poly.type
_entity_poly.pdbx_seq_one_letter_code
_entity_poly.pdbx_strand_id
1 'polypeptide(L)'
;MKNSIKIFSFFRNVIFLKWFSQILFLAGLLYIIWSYIQNAVVNLQQTNIAFSWGWLGETPGVSISEGMYTLPKSGLQMLQVGIVNMLRVTVTGIFAATILGTFLGIARLSKNYIVEKTSTGLLEVVRNVPLLVQIFFFQAFVLTFPRLEVYDVGTYNFHVSAKGIAFPWLNRQPTAYLFWVYLLVILILANRIYKW
;
A
#
# COMPACT_ATOMS: atom_id res chain seq x y z
N MET A 1 10.40 23.66 61.87
CA MET A 1 10.51 22.18 61.66
C MET A 1 9.41 21.53 60.82
N LYS A 2 8.17 22.07 60.73
CA LYS A 2 7.07 21.41 59.97
C LYS A 2 7.24 21.39 58.43
N ASN A 3 7.93 22.38 57.85
CA ASN A 3 8.11 22.48 56.39
C ASN A 3 9.19 21.53 55.83
N SER A 4 10.23 21.20 56.59
CA SER A 4 11.27 20.26 56.13
C SER A 4 10.75 18.82 56.00
N ILE A 5 9.77 18.43 56.84
CA ILE A 5 9.15 17.10 56.82
C ILE A 5 8.26 16.92 55.57
N LYS A 6 7.58 17.98 55.12
CA LYS A 6 6.78 17.96 53.88
C LYS A 6 7.63 17.80 52.62
N ILE A 7 8.82 18.40 52.58
CA ILE A 7 9.77 18.27 51.46
C ILE A 7 10.25 16.83 51.34
N PHE A 8 10.65 16.19 52.45
CA PHE A 8 11.03 14.77 52.43
C PHE A 8 9.87 13.85 52.06
N SER A 9 8.62 14.19 52.43
CA SER A 9 7.44 13.44 52.00
C SER A 9 7.12 13.58 50.51
N PHE A 10 7.48 14.71 49.89
CA PHE A 10 7.25 14.96 48.46
C PHE A 10 8.13 14.07 47.57
N PHE A 11 9.42 13.98 47.87
CA PHE A 11 10.35 13.09 47.15
C PHE A 11 10.11 11.59 47.39
N ARG A 12 9.33 11.24 48.42
CA ARG A 12 8.94 9.86 48.72
C ARG A 12 7.56 9.50 48.15
N ASN A 13 6.89 10.43 47.45
CA ASN A 13 5.61 10.17 46.82
C ASN A 13 5.78 9.28 45.59
N VAL A 14 5.16 8.10 45.61
CA VAL A 14 5.24 7.10 44.55
C VAL A 14 4.74 7.60 43.19
N ILE A 15 3.79 8.54 43.15
CA ILE A 15 3.30 9.13 41.89
C ILE A 15 4.37 10.05 41.30
N PHE A 16 4.96 10.91 42.11
CA PHE A 16 6.04 11.81 41.69
C PHE A 16 7.25 11.04 41.18
N LEU A 17 7.72 10.03 41.94
CA LEU A 17 8.85 9.18 41.57
C LEU A 17 8.62 8.46 40.23
N LYS A 18 7.42 7.94 39.97
CA LYS A 18 7.06 7.27 38.71
C LYS A 18 7.14 8.22 37.51
N TRP A 19 6.53 9.40 37.61
CA TRP A 19 6.56 10.39 36.54
C TRP A 19 7.97 10.93 36.32
N PHE A 20 8.70 11.23 37.40
CA PHE A 20 10.08 11.69 37.33
C PHE A 20 10.99 10.66 36.64
N SER A 21 10.90 9.38 37.02
CA SER A 21 11.70 8.32 36.39
C SER A 21 11.34 8.10 34.93
N GLN A 22 10.06 8.18 34.57
CA GLN A 22 9.60 8.06 33.17
C GLN A 22 10.09 9.22 32.30
N ILE A 23 9.99 10.45 32.79
CA ILE A 23 10.48 11.64 32.07
C ILE A 23 12.00 11.58 31.93
N LEU A 24 12.73 11.23 33.00
CA LEU A 24 14.18 11.08 32.96
C LEU A 24 14.61 10.00 31.97
N PHE A 25 13.92 8.86 31.96
CA PHE A 25 14.16 7.79 31.00
C PHE A 25 13.89 8.24 29.56
N LEU A 26 12.75 8.89 29.31
CA LEU A 26 12.40 9.39 27.97
C LEU A 26 13.40 10.44 27.49
N ALA A 27 13.82 11.36 28.36
CA ALA A 27 14.84 12.36 28.05
C ALA A 27 16.19 11.70 27.73
N GLY A 28 16.60 10.70 28.52
CA GLY A 28 17.81 9.91 28.25
C GLY A 28 17.72 9.17 26.92
N LEU A 29 16.58 8.54 26.62
CA LEU A 29 16.34 7.85 25.35
C LEU A 29 16.41 8.81 24.16
N LEU A 30 15.75 9.96 24.25
CA LEU A 30 15.77 10.99 23.21
C LEU A 30 17.18 11.55 23.00
N TYR A 31 17.93 11.76 24.07
CA TYR A 31 19.34 12.19 24.00
C TYR A 31 20.20 11.15 23.28
N ILE A 32 20.04 9.87 23.61
CA ILE A 32 20.75 8.78 22.95
C ILE A 32 20.39 8.75 21.46
N ILE A 33 19.10 8.73 21.11
CA ILE A 33 18.63 8.73 19.71
C ILE A 33 19.21 9.93 18.96
N TRP A 34 19.14 11.12 19.55
CA TRP A 34 19.69 12.34 18.96
C TRP A 34 21.19 12.21 18.70
N SER A 35 21.97 11.74 19.67
CA SER A 35 23.41 11.51 19.53
C SER A 35 23.73 10.55 18.37
N TYR A 36 22.99 9.45 18.26
CA TYR A 36 23.15 8.50 17.14
C TYR A 36 22.79 9.11 15.79
N ILE A 37 21.72 9.91 15.71
CA ILE A 37 21.35 10.61 14.47
C ILE A 37 22.48 11.57 14.07
N GLN A 38 23.04 12.34 14.99
CA GLN A 38 24.13 13.27 14.68
C GLN A 38 25.39 12.52 14.21
N ASN A 39 25.76 11.43 14.90
CA ASN A 39 26.87 10.58 14.46
C ASN A 39 26.63 9.99 13.07
N ALA A 40 25.41 9.53 12.78
CA ALA A 40 25.04 9.02 11.47
C ALA A 40 25.13 10.11 10.39
N VAL A 41 24.64 11.32 10.65
CA VAL A 41 24.71 12.44 9.70
C VAL A 41 26.17 12.78 9.38
N VAL A 42 27.04 12.88 10.40
CA VAL A 42 28.48 13.14 10.19
C VAL A 42 29.13 12.03 9.36
N ASN A 43 28.85 10.76 9.66
CA ASN A 43 29.39 9.62 8.91
C ASN A 43 28.89 9.57 7.46
N LEU A 44 27.62 9.92 7.22
CA LEU A 44 27.05 9.95 5.87
C LEU A 44 27.62 11.11 5.04
N GLN A 45 27.84 12.27 5.66
CA GLN A 45 28.52 13.39 5.00
C GLN A 45 29.94 13.03 4.56
N GLN A 46 30.68 12.25 5.36
CA GLN A 46 32.02 11.75 5.00
C GLN A 46 32.00 10.78 3.81
N THR A 47 30.86 10.14 3.52
CA THR A 47 30.71 9.20 2.39
C THR A 47 30.07 9.82 1.15
N ASN A 48 29.94 11.15 1.10
CA ASN A 48 29.23 11.90 0.04
C ASN A 48 27.74 11.52 -0.10
N ILE A 49 27.14 10.92 0.93
CA ILE A 49 25.71 10.66 1.00
C ILE A 49 25.10 11.78 1.84
N ALA A 50 24.55 12.80 1.19
CA ALA A 50 23.90 13.90 1.90
C ALA A 50 22.56 13.45 2.49
N PHE A 51 22.52 13.12 3.79
CA PHE A 51 21.27 12.91 4.52
C PHE A 51 20.53 14.24 4.65
N SER A 52 19.56 14.48 3.77
CA SER A 52 18.78 15.72 3.72
C SER A 52 17.31 15.43 3.48
N TRP A 53 16.46 16.44 3.64
CA TRP A 53 15.05 16.40 3.23
C TRP A 53 14.82 16.99 1.82
N GLY A 54 15.89 17.43 1.14
CA GLY A 54 15.82 18.07 -0.18
C GLY A 54 15.23 17.17 -1.26
N TRP A 55 15.49 15.86 -1.16
CA TRP A 55 14.98 14.84 -2.08
C TRP A 55 13.44 14.84 -2.21
N LEU A 56 12.71 15.35 -1.21
CA LEU A 56 11.25 15.47 -1.28
C LEU A 56 10.78 16.40 -2.40
N GLY A 57 11.55 17.45 -2.71
CA GLY A 57 11.25 18.40 -3.78
C GLY A 57 11.92 18.08 -5.11
N GLU A 58 12.93 17.22 -5.11
CA GLU A 58 13.72 16.88 -6.30
C GLU A 58 13.06 15.78 -7.13
N THR A 59 13.22 15.86 -8.46
CA THR A 59 12.78 14.83 -9.39
C THR A 59 13.60 13.55 -9.20
N PRO A 60 12.98 12.42 -8.82
CA PRO A 60 13.71 11.16 -8.68
C PRO A 60 14.23 10.69 -10.04
N GLY A 61 15.48 10.21 -10.09
CA GLY A 61 16.08 9.61 -11.29
C GLY A 61 15.56 8.19 -11.62
N VAL A 62 14.43 7.78 -11.04
CA VAL A 62 13.87 6.43 -11.12
C VAL A 62 12.39 6.52 -11.50
N SER A 63 11.98 5.66 -12.44
CA SER A 63 10.58 5.50 -12.82
C SER A 63 9.87 4.45 -11.97
N ILE A 64 8.57 4.64 -11.77
CA ILE A 64 7.72 3.68 -11.07
C ILE A 64 7.00 2.82 -12.11
N SER A 65 7.01 1.50 -11.91
CA SER A 65 6.42 0.55 -12.86
C SER A 65 4.91 0.70 -13.04
N GLU A 66 4.21 1.10 -11.97
CA GLU A 66 2.76 1.17 -11.90
C GLU A 66 2.27 2.26 -10.94
N GLY A 67 0.98 2.64 -11.04
CA GLY A 67 0.35 3.63 -10.16
C GLY A 67 -0.20 4.84 -10.91
N MET A 68 -0.54 5.90 -10.17
CA MET A 68 -1.10 7.12 -10.74
C MET A 68 -0.07 7.92 -11.56
N TYR A 69 1.21 7.85 -11.18
CA TYR A 69 2.31 8.51 -11.87
C TYR A 69 3.47 7.53 -12.02
N THR A 70 3.88 7.27 -13.26
CA THR A 70 5.07 6.43 -13.56
C THR A 70 6.35 7.24 -13.59
N LEU A 71 6.25 8.55 -13.81
CA LEU A 71 7.35 9.51 -13.80
C LEU A 71 7.04 10.60 -12.75
N PRO A 72 7.36 10.36 -11.47
CA PRO A 72 7.13 11.33 -10.41
C PRO A 72 8.02 12.56 -10.61
N LYS A 73 7.47 13.75 -10.36
CA LYS A 73 8.15 15.04 -10.48
C LYS A 73 8.86 15.48 -9.19
N SER A 74 8.62 14.77 -8.09
CA SER A 74 9.21 15.07 -6.79
C SER A 74 9.28 13.79 -5.94
N GLY A 75 10.21 13.72 -4.98
CA GLY A 75 10.27 12.62 -4.02
C GLY A 75 8.99 12.49 -3.18
N LEU A 76 8.32 13.60 -2.88
CA LEU A 76 7.03 13.59 -2.19
C LEU A 76 5.93 12.91 -3.03
N GLN A 77 5.89 13.20 -4.33
CA GLN A 77 4.98 12.50 -5.25
C GLN A 77 5.33 11.01 -5.37
N MET A 78 6.62 10.66 -5.39
CA MET A 78 7.05 9.26 -5.40
C MET A 78 6.58 8.50 -4.15
N LEU A 79 6.70 9.11 -2.97
CA LEU A 79 6.17 8.55 -1.72
C LEU A 79 4.66 8.33 -1.78
N GLN A 80 3.91 9.33 -2.26
CA GLN A 80 2.46 9.22 -2.40
C GLN A 80 2.06 8.05 -3.30
N VAL A 81 2.73 7.88 -4.45
CA VAL A 81 2.49 6.75 -5.34
C VAL A 81 2.82 5.43 -4.65
N GLY A 82 3.95 5.35 -3.93
CA GLY A 82 4.33 4.17 -3.16
C GLY A 82 3.28 3.77 -2.11
N ILE A 83 2.78 4.74 -1.34
CA ILE A 83 1.73 4.51 -0.33
C ILE A 83 0.45 4.02 -0.98
N VAL A 84 0.01 4.66 -2.06
CA VAL A 84 -1.23 4.27 -2.77
C VAL A 84 -1.11 2.87 -3.37
N ASN A 85 0.03 2.54 -3.96
CA ASN A 85 0.26 1.21 -4.53
C ASN A 85 0.33 0.14 -3.44
N MET A 86 1.03 0.40 -2.33
CA MET A 86 1.05 -0.49 -1.17
C MET A 86 -0.37 -0.77 -0.68
N LEU A 87 -1.16 0.28 -0.43
CA LEU A 87 -2.54 0.14 0.03
C LEU A 87 -3.39 -0.65 -0.97
N ARG A 88 -3.25 -0.36 -2.27
CA ARG A 88 -3.95 -1.08 -3.33
C ARG A 88 -3.66 -2.59 -3.25
N VAL A 89 -2.38 -2.96 -3.23
CA VAL A 89 -1.95 -4.37 -3.19
C VAL A 89 -2.36 -5.05 -1.88
N THR A 90 -2.22 -4.37 -0.74
CA THR A 90 -2.61 -4.92 0.56
C THR A 90 -4.12 -5.17 0.63
N VAL A 91 -4.95 -4.20 0.22
CA VAL A 91 -6.41 -4.34 0.28
C VAL A 91 -6.90 -5.45 -0.65
N THR A 92 -6.44 -5.48 -1.90
CA THR A 92 -6.83 -6.54 -2.85
C THR A 92 -6.28 -7.90 -2.42
N GLY A 93 -5.06 -7.94 -1.88
CA GLY A 93 -4.42 -9.14 -1.36
C GLY A 93 -5.16 -9.73 -0.17
N ILE A 94 -5.54 -8.92 0.83
CA ILE A 94 -6.33 -9.38 1.98
C ILE A 94 -7.67 -9.95 1.50
N PHE A 95 -8.38 -9.21 0.64
CA PHE A 95 -9.68 -9.67 0.14
C PHE A 95 -9.58 -11.02 -0.60
N ALA A 96 -8.62 -11.14 -1.53
CA ALA A 96 -8.40 -12.37 -2.28
C ALA A 96 -7.94 -13.52 -1.37
N ALA A 97 -7.03 -13.26 -0.42
CA ALA A 97 -6.53 -14.25 0.52
C ALA A 97 -7.61 -14.74 1.48
N THR A 98 -8.51 -13.87 1.93
CA THR A 98 -9.66 -14.29 2.76
C THR A 98 -10.57 -15.21 1.95
N ILE A 99 -10.95 -14.84 0.73
CA ILE A 99 -11.85 -15.66 -0.10
C ILE A 99 -11.21 -17.01 -0.40
N LEU A 100 -10.01 -17.03 -0.97
CA LEU A 100 -9.31 -18.26 -1.36
C LEU A 100 -8.96 -19.11 -0.13
N GLY A 101 -8.49 -18.48 0.94
CA GLY A 101 -8.14 -19.15 2.19
C GLY A 101 -9.35 -19.79 2.86
N THR A 102 -10.50 -19.12 2.88
CA THR A 102 -11.75 -19.69 3.40
C THR A 102 -12.21 -20.86 2.54
N PHE A 103 -12.22 -20.76 1.21
CA PHE A 103 -12.61 -21.87 0.34
C PHE A 103 -11.70 -23.10 0.51
N LEU A 104 -10.38 -22.90 0.48
CA LEU A 104 -9.41 -23.98 0.69
C LEU A 104 -9.49 -24.56 2.11
N GLY A 105 -9.76 -23.72 3.11
CA GLY A 105 -9.96 -24.14 4.49
C GLY A 105 -11.19 -25.04 4.65
N ILE A 106 -12.32 -24.69 4.03
CA ILE A 106 -13.52 -25.52 4.01
C ILE A 106 -13.28 -26.81 3.22
N ALA A 107 -12.64 -26.72 2.05
CA ALA A 107 -12.36 -27.87 1.21
C ALA A 107 -11.48 -28.92 1.92
N ARG A 108 -10.56 -28.48 2.79
CA ARG A 108 -9.77 -29.36 3.65
C ARG A 108 -10.60 -30.12 4.70
N LEU A 109 -11.77 -29.64 5.09
CA LEU A 109 -12.67 -30.35 6.02
C LEU A 109 -13.73 -31.19 5.28
N SER A 110 -13.64 -31.28 3.96
CA SER A 110 -14.58 -32.05 3.14
C SER A 110 -14.51 -33.54 3.48
N LYS A 111 -15.67 -34.21 3.53
CA LYS A 111 -15.74 -35.68 3.66
C LYS A 111 -15.27 -36.40 2.40
N ASN A 112 -15.14 -35.69 1.27
CA ASN A 112 -14.62 -36.27 0.04
C ASN A 112 -13.09 -36.33 0.10
N TYR A 113 -12.56 -37.56 0.15
CA TYR A 113 -11.13 -37.83 0.23
C TYR A 113 -10.30 -37.10 -0.83
N ILE A 114 -10.77 -37.00 -2.07
CA ILE A 114 -10.03 -36.33 -3.15
C ILE A 114 -9.91 -34.84 -2.86
N VAL A 115 -11.02 -34.19 -2.48
CA VAL A 115 -11.06 -32.76 -2.19
C VAL A 115 -10.21 -32.42 -0.98
N GLU A 116 -10.31 -33.23 0.09
CA GLU A 116 -9.51 -33.09 1.31
C GLU A 116 -8.01 -33.19 0.99
N LYS A 117 -7.59 -34.25 0.29
CA LYS A 117 -6.18 -34.51 0.00
C LYS A 117 -5.59 -33.50 -0.97
N THR A 118 -6.30 -33.13 -2.03
CA THR A 118 -5.82 -32.09 -2.96
C THR A 118 -5.69 -30.74 -2.27
N SER A 119 -6.66 -30.35 -1.45
CA SER A 119 -6.60 -29.07 -0.71
C SER A 119 -5.48 -29.06 0.32
N THR A 120 -5.28 -30.18 1.03
CA THR A 120 -4.19 -30.34 1.98
C THR A 120 -2.83 -30.25 1.29
N GLY A 121 -2.65 -30.98 0.18
CA GLY A 121 -1.40 -30.94 -0.59
C GLY A 121 -1.10 -29.54 -1.14
N LEU A 122 -2.11 -28.84 -1.69
CA LEU A 122 -1.94 -27.47 -2.17
C LEU A 122 -1.50 -26.52 -1.04
N LEU A 123 -2.13 -26.60 0.14
CA LEU A 123 -1.78 -25.76 1.28
C LEU A 123 -0.39 -26.09 1.85
N GLU A 124 -0.01 -27.36 1.91
CA GLU A 124 1.32 -27.78 2.36
C GLU A 124 2.41 -27.24 1.42
N VAL A 125 2.23 -27.37 0.11
CA VAL A 125 3.19 -26.82 -0.87
C VAL A 125 3.32 -25.31 -0.71
N VAL A 126 2.19 -24.58 -0.72
CA VAL A 126 2.20 -23.11 -0.65
C VAL A 126 2.80 -22.60 0.67
N ARG A 127 2.63 -23.33 1.78
CA ARG A 127 3.16 -22.91 3.09
C ARG A 127 4.60 -23.33 3.34
N ASN A 128 5.08 -24.38 2.68
CA ASN A 128 6.44 -24.91 2.85
C ASN A 128 7.44 -24.39 1.82
N VAL A 129 6.98 -23.88 0.66
CA VAL A 129 7.86 -23.28 -0.35
C VAL A 129 8.27 -21.86 0.10
N PRO A 130 9.57 -21.52 0.08
CA PRO A 130 10.03 -20.17 0.42
C PRO A 130 9.32 -19.09 -0.41
N LEU A 131 8.90 -18.01 0.25
CA LEU A 131 8.16 -16.91 -0.40
C LEU A 131 8.91 -16.35 -1.61
N LEU A 132 10.24 -16.29 -1.54
CA LEU A 132 11.08 -15.80 -2.64
C LEU A 132 10.92 -16.64 -3.91
N VAL A 133 10.86 -17.97 -3.78
CA VAL A 133 10.63 -18.88 -4.92
C VAL A 133 9.25 -18.63 -5.51
N GLN A 134 8.24 -18.43 -4.65
CA GLN A 134 6.88 -18.11 -5.10
C GLN A 134 6.87 -16.80 -5.89
N ILE A 135 7.51 -15.75 -5.39
CA ILE A 135 7.59 -14.45 -6.07
C ILE A 135 8.21 -14.62 -7.46
N PHE A 136 9.35 -15.31 -7.58
CA PHE A 136 9.99 -15.52 -8.89
C PHE A 136 9.17 -16.41 -9.82
N PHE A 137 8.54 -17.46 -9.30
CA PHE A 137 7.67 -18.33 -10.08
C PHE A 137 6.48 -17.55 -10.65
N PHE A 138 5.76 -16.81 -9.80
CA PHE A 138 4.62 -16.01 -10.24
C PHE A 138 5.05 -14.87 -11.16
N GLN A 139 6.21 -14.25 -10.93
CA GLN A 139 6.76 -13.26 -11.84
C GLN A 139 7.02 -13.85 -13.23
N ALA A 140 7.69 -15.00 -13.33
CA ALA A 140 7.95 -15.66 -14.61
C ALA A 140 6.65 -16.09 -15.32
N PHE A 141 5.69 -16.60 -14.55
CA PHE A 141 4.36 -16.95 -15.06
C PHE A 141 3.62 -15.73 -15.63
N VAL A 142 3.58 -14.62 -14.88
CA VAL A 142 2.92 -13.38 -15.30
C VAL A 142 3.58 -12.79 -16.55
N LEU A 143 4.91 -12.88 -16.68
CA LEU A 143 5.64 -12.41 -17.85
C LEU A 143 5.41 -13.26 -19.12
N THR A 144 4.79 -14.44 -19.00
CA THR A 144 4.37 -15.25 -20.16
C THR A 144 3.15 -14.64 -20.87
N PHE A 145 2.37 -13.80 -20.17
CA PHE A 145 1.25 -13.09 -20.77
C PHE A 145 1.73 -11.92 -21.64
N PRO A 146 0.95 -11.54 -22.68
CA PRO A 146 1.29 -10.40 -23.52
C PRO A 146 1.42 -9.12 -22.69
N ARG A 147 2.37 -8.25 -23.06
CA ARG A 147 2.50 -6.91 -22.46
C ARG A 147 1.44 -6.01 -23.08
N LEU A 148 0.61 -5.36 -22.24
CA LEU A 148 -0.31 -4.33 -22.71
C LEU A 148 0.49 -3.16 -23.27
N GLU A 149 0.31 -2.92 -24.57
CA GLU A 149 0.75 -1.69 -25.20
C GLU A 149 -0.33 -0.62 -25.07
N VAL A 150 0.05 0.66 -25.10
CA VAL A 150 -0.87 1.80 -24.91
C VAL A 150 -2.01 1.81 -25.96
N TYR A 151 -1.84 1.05 -27.05
CA TYR A 151 -2.77 0.96 -28.19
C TYR A 151 -3.84 -0.14 -28.06
N ASP A 152 -3.83 -0.96 -27.00
CA ASP A 152 -4.82 -2.04 -26.82
C ASP A 152 -6.21 -1.56 -26.32
N VAL A 153 -6.55 -0.30 -26.58
CA VAL A 153 -7.82 0.31 -26.20
C VAL A 153 -8.90 0.04 -27.24
N GLY A 154 -9.94 -0.71 -26.86
CA GLY A 154 -11.17 -0.87 -27.66
C GLY A 154 -11.22 -2.08 -28.59
N THR A 155 -10.15 -2.86 -28.71
CA THR A 155 -10.13 -4.08 -29.57
C THR A 155 -10.84 -5.27 -28.92
N TYR A 156 -10.80 -5.38 -27.58
CA TYR A 156 -11.32 -6.54 -26.85
C TYR A 156 -12.14 -6.13 -25.62
N ASN A 157 -13.28 -6.81 -25.39
CA ASN A 157 -14.08 -6.66 -24.17
C ASN A 157 -13.41 -7.28 -22.93
N PHE A 158 -12.47 -8.20 -23.08
CA PHE A 158 -11.68 -8.73 -21.98
C PHE A 158 -10.29 -9.06 -22.52
N HIS A 159 -9.24 -8.58 -21.87
CA HIS A 159 -7.86 -8.85 -22.27
C HIS A 159 -7.03 -9.14 -21.02
N VAL A 160 -6.31 -10.27 -21.00
CA VAL A 160 -5.39 -10.65 -19.93
C VAL A 160 -3.97 -10.32 -20.35
N SER A 161 -3.23 -9.65 -19.46
CA SER A 161 -1.86 -9.21 -19.68
C SER A 161 -0.99 -9.39 -18.45
N ALA A 162 0.33 -9.29 -18.65
CA ALA A 162 1.31 -9.21 -17.58
C ALA A 162 1.06 -8.07 -16.56
N LYS A 163 0.24 -7.05 -16.89
CA LYS A 163 -0.20 -6.01 -15.94
C LYS A 163 -1.50 -6.32 -15.20
N GLY A 164 -2.25 -7.34 -15.62
CA GLY A 164 -3.55 -7.71 -15.05
C GLY A 164 -4.62 -7.96 -16.11
N ILE A 165 -5.88 -7.93 -15.67
CA ILE A 165 -7.05 -8.18 -16.51
C ILE A 165 -7.67 -6.82 -16.86
N ALA A 166 -7.71 -6.50 -18.16
CA ALA A 166 -8.44 -5.37 -18.70
C ALA A 166 -9.88 -5.76 -19.02
N PHE A 167 -10.82 -4.94 -18.58
CA PHE A 167 -12.26 -5.03 -18.84
C PHE A 167 -12.77 -3.63 -19.17
N PRO A 168 -13.84 -3.45 -19.97
CA PRO A 168 -14.36 -2.15 -20.36
C PRO A 168 -14.65 -1.28 -19.15
N TRP A 169 -13.99 -0.13 -19.09
CA TRP A 169 -14.25 0.90 -18.09
C TRP A 169 -14.67 2.19 -18.78
N LEU A 170 -15.41 3.03 -18.05
CA LEU A 170 -15.76 4.36 -18.52
C LEU A 170 -14.47 5.19 -18.63
N ASN A 171 -14.00 5.37 -19.86
CA ASN A 171 -12.86 6.22 -20.16
C ASN A 171 -13.37 7.64 -20.47
N ARG A 172 -12.95 8.63 -19.68
CA ARG A 172 -13.28 10.04 -19.90
C ARG A 172 -12.44 10.57 -21.05
N GLN A 173 -12.97 10.44 -22.26
CA GLN A 173 -12.40 11.09 -23.44
C GLN A 173 -12.61 12.61 -23.38
N PRO A 174 -11.79 13.41 -24.08
CA PRO A 174 -11.99 14.86 -24.19
C PRO A 174 -13.41 15.25 -24.63
N THR A 175 -14.08 14.39 -25.41
CA THR A 175 -15.46 14.57 -25.90
C THR A 175 -16.54 14.02 -24.96
N ALA A 176 -16.18 13.47 -23.79
CA ALA A 176 -17.12 12.86 -22.85
C ALA A 176 -18.19 13.84 -22.32
N TYR A 177 -18.00 15.16 -22.46
CA TYR A 177 -19.02 16.15 -22.15
C TYR A 177 -20.26 16.02 -23.04
N LEU A 178 -20.12 15.51 -24.27
CA LEU A 178 -21.23 15.34 -25.21
C LEU A 178 -22.27 14.32 -24.69
N PHE A 179 -21.85 13.29 -23.97
CA PHE A 179 -22.76 12.33 -23.34
C PHE A 179 -23.76 13.03 -22.41
N TRP A 180 -23.27 13.94 -21.57
CA TRP A 180 -24.12 14.72 -20.65
C TRP A 180 -25.05 15.68 -21.40
N VAL A 181 -24.58 16.27 -22.51
CA VAL A 181 -25.41 17.12 -23.38
C VAL A 181 -26.55 16.31 -23.99
N TYR A 182 -26.26 15.13 -24.57
CA TYR A 182 -27.30 14.25 -25.13
C TYR A 182 -28.29 13.77 -24.07
N LEU A 183 -27.81 13.40 -22.88
CA LEU A 183 -28.67 12.98 -21.77
C LEU A 183 -29.63 14.11 -21.35
N LEU A 184 -29.14 15.36 -21.26
CA LEU A 184 -29.99 16.52 -20.98
C LEU A 184 -31.03 16.76 -22.08
N VAL A 185 -30.64 16.69 -23.36
CA VAL A 185 -31.57 16.85 -24.49
C VAL A 185 -32.67 15.79 -24.44
N ILE A 186 -32.30 14.53 -24.19
CA ILE A 186 -33.24 13.41 -24.06
C ILE A 186 -34.19 13.65 -22.88
N LEU A 187 -33.71 14.09 -21.72
CA LEU A 187 -34.56 14.39 -20.56
C LEU A 187 -35.53 15.54 -20.84
N ILE A 188 -35.10 16.57 -21.57
CA ILE A 188 -35.96 17.70 -21.95
C ILE A 188 -37.05 17.23 -22.94
N LEU A 189 -36.67 16.44 -23.93
CA LEU A 189 -37.61 15.87 -24.90
C LEU A 189 -38.60 14.91 -24.22
N ALA A 190 -38.12 14.03 -23.33
CA ALA A 190 -38.95 13.12 -22.55
C ALA A 190 -39.96 13.89 -21.68
N ASN A 191 -39.52 14.94 -20.99
CA ASN A 191 -40.39 15.81 -20.20
C ASN A 191 -41.44 16.53 -21.07
N ARG A 192 -41.08 16.96 -22.29
CA ARG A 192 -42.05 17.56 -23.23
C ARG A 192 -43.06 16.56 -23.75
N ILE A 193 -42.64 15.34 -24.07
CA ILE A 193 -43.51 14.27 -24.56
C ILE A 193 -44.45 13.78 -23.46
N TYR A 194 -43.98 13.67 -22.21
CA TYR A 194 -44.81 13.23 -21.08
C TYR A 194 -45.88 14.25 -20.65
N LYS A 195 -45.73 15.53 -21.05
CA LYS A 195 -46.71 16.60 -20.79
C LYS A 195 -47.74 16.77 -21.92
N TRP A 196 -47.62 16.00 -23.00
CA TRP A 196 -48.61 15.87 -24.07
C TRP A 196 -49.44 14.61 -23.84
#